data_AF-A0A2V7XP48-F1
#
_entry.id   AF-A0A2V7XP48-F1
#
_cell.length_a   1.000
_cell.length_b   1.000
_cell.length_c   1.000
_cell.angle_alpha   90.00
_cell.angle_beta   90.00
_cell.angle_gamma   90.00
#
_symmetry.space_group_name_H-M   'P 1'
#
loop_
_entity.id
_entity.type
_entity.pdbx_description
1 polymer ?
#
loop_
_entity_poly.entity_id
_entity_poly.type
_entity_poly.pdbx_seq_one_letter_code
_entity_poly.pdbx_strand_id
1 'polypeptide(L)' 'MNCIEVIGFIMDYLDGVLAAPARSEFEKHLAICDSCTAYLRTYQQTIKMEITTRIEDVTIPEDLVRAILASRKM' A
#
# COMPACT_ATOMS: atom_id res chain seq x y z
N MET A 1 -19.55 7.75 9.12
CA MET A 1 -18.41 7.67 8.19
C MET A 1 -18.94 7.87 6.78
N ASN A 2 -18.47 8.89 6.07
CA ASN A 2 -18.75 9.09 4.65
C ASN A 2 -17.67 8.44 3.78
N CYS A 3 -17.88 8.40 2.45
CA CYS A 3 -16.94 7.77 1.52
C CYS A 3 -15.52 8.37 1.60
N ILE A 4 -15.38 9.67 1.83
CA ILE A 4 -14.09 10.37 1.90
C ILE A 4 -13.32 9.91 3.14
N GLU A 5 -14.00 9.83 4.28
CA GLU A 5 -13.40 9.39 5.54
C GLU A 5 -12.92 7.92 5.46
N VAL A 6 -13.70 7.04 4.83
CA VAL A 6 -13.30 5.63 4.63
C VAL A 6 -12.07 5.52 3.73
N ILE A 7 -12.06 6.26 2.61
CA ILE A 7 -10.95 6.22 1.66
C ILE A 7 -9.68 6.80 2.30
N GLY A 8 -9.79 7.91 3.04
CA GLY A 8 -8.70 8.51 3.82
C GLY A 8 -8.07 7.49 4.76
N PHE A 9 -8.89 6.80 5.55
CA PHE A 9 -8.41 5.77 6.47
C PHE A 9 -7.69 4.61 5.76
N ILE A 10 -8.19 4.17 4.60
CA ILE A 10 -7.56 3.11 3.81
C ILE A 10 -6.22 3.56 3.23
N MET A 11 -6.12 4.81 2.78
CA MET A 11 -4.83 5.39 2.35
C MET A 11 -3.84 5.42 3.50
N ASP A 12 -4.24 5.93 4.67
CA ASP A 12 -3.39 5.96 5.86
C ASP A 12 -2.91 4.55 6.28
N TYR A 13 -3.78 3.54 6.12
CA TYR A 13 -3.42 2.14 6.37
C TYR A 13 -2.36 1.62 5.39
N LEU A 14 -2.55 1.88 4.09
CA LEU A 14 -1.65 1.45 3.02
C LEU A 14 -0.29 2.17 3.10
N ASP A 15 -0.28 3.45 3.45
CA ASP A 15 0.93 4.25 3.64
C ASP A 15 1.65 3.93 4.96
N GLY A 16 1.02 3.13 5.83
CA GLY A 16 1.62 2.71 7.10
C GLY A 16 1.68 3.81 8.15
N VAL A 17 0.88 4.87 8.01
CA VAL A 17 0.88 6.05 8.91
C VAL A 17 -0.18 5.96 10.01
N LEU A 18 -1.04 4.94 9.99
CA LEU A 18 -1.96 4.69 11.10
C LEU A 18 -1.22 4.41 12.41
N ALA A 19 -1.75 4.99 13.50
CA ALA A 19 -1.31 4.64 14.85
C ALA A 19 -1.47 3.13 15.11
N ALA A 20 -0.51 2.53 15.83
CA ALA A 20 -0.46 1.09 16.06
C ALA A 20 -1.77 0.46 16.59
N PRO A 21 -2.52 1.10 17.53
CA PRO A 21 -3.80 0.56 17.98
C PRO A 21 -4.84 0.48 16.86
N ALA A 22 -4.98 1.54 16.07
CA ALA A 22 -5.93 1.62 14.97
C ALA A 22 -5.57 0.64 13.85
N ARG A 23 -4.28 0.50 13.55
CA ARG A 23 -3.78 -0.49 12.59
C ARG A 23 -4.13 -1.92 13.02
N SER A 24 -3.86 -2.27 14.28
CA SER A 24 -4.14 -3.62 14.79
C SER A 24 -5.63 -3.93 14.79
N GLU A 25 -6.48 -2.96 15.14
CA GLU A 25 -7.94 -3.12 15.08
C GLU A 25 -8.42 -3.35 13.64
N PHE A 26 -7.89 -2.60 12.68
CA PHE A 26 -8.25 -2.78 11.28
C PHE A 26 -7.76 -4.11 10.71
N GLU A 27 -6.56 -4.56 11.05
CA GLU A 27 -6.05 -5.88 10.66
C GLU A 27 -6.95 -7.01 11.19
N LYS A 28 -7.46 -6.89 12.42
CA LYS A 28 -8.46 -7.84 12.97
C LYS A 28 -9.77 -7.82 12.17
N HIS A 29 -10.22 -6.64 11.75
CA HIS A 29 -11.41 -6.52 10.91
C HIS A 29 -11.22 -7.19 9.54
N LEU A 30 -10.08 -6.95 8.89
CA LEU A 30 -9.75 -7.58 7.60
C LEU A 30 -9.70 -9.11 7.70
N ALA A 31 -9.29 -9.65 8.85
CA ALA A 31 -9.25 -11.10 9.09
C ALA A 31 -10.63 -11.78 9.13
N ILE A 32 -11.72 -11.02 9.36
CA ILE A 32 -13.08 -11.57 9.52
C ILE A 32 -14.09 -11.06 8.49
N CYS A 33 -13.71 -10.06 7.68
CA CYS A 33 -14.61 -9.37 6.77
C CYS A 33 -14.14 -9.47 5.32
N ASP A 34 -14.70 -10.43 4.58
CA ASP A 34 -14.35 -10.68 3.19
C ASP A 34 -14.66 -9.49 2.27
N SER A 35 -15.74 -8.74 2.54
CA SER A 35 -16.11 -7.57 1.74
C SER A 35 -15.10 -6.44 1.87
N CYS A 36 -14.58 -6.19 3.08
CA CYS A 36 -13.55 -5.19 3.30
C CYS A 36 -12.19 -5.61 2.73
N THR A 37 -11.84 -6.89 2.81
CA THR A 37 -10.66 -7.43 2.14
C THR A 37 -10.75 -7.30 0.61
N ALA A 38 -11.93 -7.60 0.03
CA ALA A 38 -12.17 -7.43 -1.39
C ALA A 38 -12.11 -5.94 -1.80
N TYR A 39 -12.69 -5.04 -0.99
CA TYR A 39 -12.64 -3.61 -1.25
C TYR A 39 -11.21 -3.07 -1.24
N LEU A 40 -10.42 -3.42 -0.22
CA LEU A 40 -9.01 -3.05 -0.12
C LEU A 40 -8.21 -3.53 -1.33
N ARG A 41 -8.45 -4.76 -1.78
CA ARG A 41 -7.80 -5.32 -2.98
C ARG A 41 -8.14 -4.51 -4.23
N THR A 42 -9.41 -4.17 -4.45
CA THR A 42 -9.82 -3.33 -5.59
C THR A 42 -9.14 -1.97 -5.54
N TYR A 43 -9.05 -1.36 -4.35
CA TYR A 43 -8.38 -0.08 -4.18
C TYR A 43 -6.88 -0.15 -4.51
N GLN A 44 -6.17 -1.18 -4.03
CA GLN A 44 -4.77 -1.44 -4.38
C GLN A 44 -4.57 -1.65 -5.89
N GLN A 45 -5.53 -2.31 -6.57
CA GLN A 45 -5.49 -2.45 -8.02
C GLN A 45 -5.61 -1.11 -8.73
N THR A 46 -6.50 -0.22 -8.27
CA THR A 46 -6.62 1.14 -8.81
C THR A 46 -5.31 1.92 -8.70
N ILE A 47 -4.66 1.89 -7.53
CA ILE A 47 -3.34 2.52 -7.32
C ILE A 47 -2.32 1.93 -8.30
N LYS A 48 -2.25 0.60 -8.41
CA LYS A 48 -1.32 -0.07 -9.32
C LYS A 48 -1.55 0.36 -10.78
N MET A 49 -2.80 0.42 -11.24
CA MET A 49 -3.13 0.85 -12.59
C MET A 49 -2.69 2.29 -12.85
N GLU A 50 -2.96 3.20 -11.90
CA GLU A 50 -2.55 4.60 -11.99
C GLU A 50 -1.03 4.72 -12.12
N ILE A 51 -0.29 4.03 -11.24
CA ILE A 51 1.18 3.98 -11.27
C ILE A 51 1.68 3.48 -12.63
N THR A 52 1.15 2.36 -13.14
CA THR A 52 1.60 1.79 -14.43
C THR A 52 1.29 2.68 -15.64
N THR A 53 0.30 3.58 -15.52
CA THR A 53 -0.07 4.49 -16.62
C THR A 53 0.73 5.78 -16.58
N ARG A 54 1.24 6.18 -15.41
CA ARG A 54 1.93 7.46 -15.20
C ARG A 54 3.46 7.34 -15.12
N ILE A 55 4.01 6.16 -14.86
CA ILE A 55 5.47 5.98 -14.85
C ILE A 55 6.00 6.16 -16.29
N GLU A 56 6.72 7.26 -16.51
CA GLU A 56 7.68 7.35 -17.61
C GLU A 56 8.79 6.32 -17.39
N ASP A 57 9.39 5.78 -18.45
CA ASP A 57 10.49 4.80 -18.35
C ASP A 57 11.71 5.43 -17.65
N VAL A 58 11.75 5.34 -16.32
CA VAL A 58 12.86 5.83 -15.50
C VAL A 58 13.98 4.82 -15.58
N THR A 59 15.10 5.21 -16.18
CA THR A 59 16.33 4.41 -16.14
C THR A 59 16.89 4.41 -14.72
N ILE A 60 16.84 3.26 -14.05
CA ILE A 60 17.41 3.08 -12.71
C ILE A 60 18.92 2.90 -12.84
N PRO A 61 19.75 3.72 -12.16
CA PRO A 61 21.20 3.56 -12.17
C PRO A 61 21.63 2.19 -11.63
N GLU A 62 22.49 1.48 -12.37
CA GLU A 62 22.90 0.12 -11.99
C GLU A 62 23.69 0.07 -10.67
N ASP A 63 24.42 1.13 -10.34
CA ASP A 63 25.15 1.26 -9.09
C ASP A 63 24.21 1.31 -7.88
N LEU A 64 23.07 1.98 -8.01
CA LEU A 64 22.01 1.97 -6.99
C LEU A 64 21.46 0.55 -6.79
N VAL A 65 21.17 -0.18 -7.87
CA VAL A 65 20.69 -1.57 -7.81
C VAL A 65 21.71 -2.47 -7.12
N ARG A 66 22.99 -2.36 -7.52
CA ARG A 66 24.10 -3.13 -6.91
C ARG A 66 24.23 -2.86 -5.41
N ALA A 67 24.14 -1.60 -4.99
CA ALA A 67 24.24 -1.21 -3.59
C ALA A 67 23.09 -1.83 -2.75
N ILE A 68 21.85 -1.76 -3.22
CA ILE A 68 20.69 -2.35 -2.52
C ILE A 68 20.83 -3.88 -2.38
N LEU A 69 21.24 -4.57 -3.45
CA LEU A 69 21.41 -6.02 -3.43
C LEU A 69 22.54 -6.47 -2.50
N ALA A 70 23.61 -5.68 -2.36
CA ALA A 70 24.69 -5.95 -1.42
C ALA A 70 24.21 -5.84 0.04
N SER A 71 23.39 -4.84 0.38
CA SER A 71 22.85 -4.63 1.72
C SER A 71 21.88 -5.74 2.18
N ARG A 72 21.24 -6.46 1.26
CA ARG A 72 20.30 -7.56 1.57
C ARG A 72 20.99 -8.90 1.85
N LYS A 73 22.30 -9.02 1.57
CA LYS A 73 23.11 -10.23 1.82
C LYS A 73 23.83 -10.22 3.18
N MET A 74 23.63 -9.18 4.00
CA MET A 74 24.07 -9.11 5.40
C MET A 74 22.94 -9.59 6.32
#